data_AF-A0A2T7BLS7-F1
#
_entry.id   AF-A0A2T7BLS7-F1
#
_cell.length_a   1.000
_cell.length_b   1.000
_cell.length_c   1.000
_cell.angle_alpha   90.00
_cell.angle_beta   90.00
_cell.angle_gamma   90.00
#
_symmetry.space_group_name_H-M   'P 1'
#
loop_
_entity.id
_entity.type
_entity.pdbx_description
1 polymer ?
#
loop_
_entity_poly.entity_id
_entity_poly.type
_entity_poly.pdbx_seq_one_letter_code
_entity_poly.pdbx_strand_id
1 'polypeptide(L)'
;MANYKIELGPDHVGPHLKVYLKDISLNPQIKDQLEGLAAVHHVNITEKRGKSDLTVYPNKAYDITEVRDEVATFLDGYFGPGSALSSPAPVAGPRPTPAPAATPAGDPAVPAHLTVFLSYSWDDDPVHQAWVLALADRLQSQGGVKVLRDQYEIRAGKSITHFMETSVVAADKVVMIMTPNYKEKADGRKGGVGFEYSMISAELYASQVAGKFIPVARKGKYLECSPTFIKGLKSLDMTSDAEFEAKFWELLREIHDEPYVTPPPIGPKPVFPIRIPATGPAAVPPSAPGLPAGAAPPATSLVDDADNMARSRMPAVAHWSFNISVKSMVDLSLSNFYRQIYSHRISQEAGRYYLPLVLNDYYKKSHHPDWDFVIPLNNGGIANMFEASALKITKGNIRYEYSEYSTHEMMLLRLTDPFMTLLYLLLILKAGHDELGRQPTIEIEIDFKSNRKTVFYLQHSPIPVSRVYGLQTMTIPGNEASRTVVIAEVNQNSLMDVFGELYAMFMAENPGSNLPYIELDRTAFLKAIKELISQ
;
A
#
# COMPACT_ATOMS: atom_id res chain seq x y z
N MET A 1 20.05 5.52 -43.90
CA MET A 1 19.27 4.30 -43.60
C MET A 1 19.27 4.13 -42.09
N ALA A 2 18.11 3.89 -41.48
CA ALA A 2 18.00 3.73 -40.02
C ALA A 2 18.88 2.55 -39.54
N ASN A 3 19.53 2.70 -38.38
CA ASN A 3 20.41 1.68 -37.79
C ASN A 3 19.62 0.50 -37.19
N TYR A 4 18.32 0.68 -37.00
CA TYR A 4 17.40 -0.34 -36.51
C TYR A 4 16.00 -0.17 -37.15
N LYS A 5 15.16 -1.18 -36.98
CA LYS A 5 13.72 -1.14 -37.30
C LYS A 5 12.94 -1.85 -36.21
N ILE A 6 11.81 -1.29 -35.77
CA ILE A 6 10.88 -1.93 -34.82
C ILE A 6 9.59 -2.29 -35.55
N GLU A 7 9.10 -3.51 -35.36
CA GLU A 7 7.84 -4.01 -35.88
C GLU A 7 7.01 -4.62 -34.75
N LEU A 8 5.68 -4.59 -34.89
CA LEU A 8 4.78 -5.37 -34.05
C LEU A 8 4.85 -6.84 -34.49
N GLY A 9 5.02 -7.72 -33.50
CA GLY A 9 4.98 -9.15 -33.69
C GLY A 9 3.57 -9.66 -34.00
N PRO A 10 3.45 -10.81 -34.66
CA PRO A 10 2.14 -11.39 -34.98
C PRO A 10 1.34 -11.82 -33.73
N ASP A 11 0.04 -11.52 -33.71
CA ASP A 11 -0.86 -11.63 -32.53
C ASP A 11 -0.99 -13.02 -31.89
N HIS A 12 -0.55 -14.09 -32.55
CA HIS A 12 -0.83 -15.47 -32.13
C HIS A 12 -0.06 -15.94 -30.87
N VAL A 13 0.93 -15.17 -30.42
CA VAL A 13 1.80 -15.49 -29.27
C VAL A 13 1.67 -14.45 -28.15
N GLY A 14 0.72 -13.51 -28.28
CA GLY A 14 0.61 -12.32 -27.42
C GLY A 14 1.41 -11.12 -27.95
N PRO A 15 1.16 -9.92 -27.41
CA PRO A 15 1.81 -8.69 -27.87
C PRO A 15 3.33 -8.75 -27.63
N HIS A 16 4.12 -8.56 -28.69
CA HIS A 16 5.57 -8.50 -28.62
C HIS A 16 6.13 -7.61 -29.74
N LEU A 17 7.35 -7.12 -29.57
CA LEU A 17 8.04 -6.35 -30.61
C LEU A 17 9.12 -7.18 -31.26
N LYS A 18 9.37 -6.88 -32.53
CA LYS A 18 10.55 -7.34 -33.26
C LYS A 18 11.46 -6.16 -33.54
N VAL A 19 12.66 -6.20 -33.00
CA VAL A 19 13.70 -5.22 -33.25
C VAL A 19 14.75 -5.84 -34.18
N TYR A 20 14.97 -5.20 -35.32
CA TYR A 20 15.98 -5.60 -36.30
C TYR A 20 17.11 -4.58 -36.26
N LEU A 21 18.31 -5.03 -35.92
CA LEU A 21 19.52 -4.21 -35.98
C LEU A 21 20.19 -4.38 -37.35
N LYS A 22 20.77 -3.28 -37.86
CA LYS A 22 21.56 -3.33 -39.10
C LYS A 22 22.86 -4.11 -38.91
N ASP A 23 23.50 -3.96 -37.74
CA ASP A 23 24.65 -4.75 -37.31
C ASP A 23 24.20 -5.84 -36.33
N ILE A 24 24.11 -7.06 -36.83
CA ILE A 24 23.62 -8.23 -36.07
C ILE A 24 24.59 -8.61 -34.94
N SER A 25 25.88 -8.24 -35.04
CA SER A 25 26.86 -8.56 -34.01
C SER A 25 26.58 -7.87 -32.66
N LEU A 26 25.77 -6.78 -32.68
CA LEU A 26 25.33 -6.06 -31.49
C LEU A 26 24.16 -6.72 -30.76
N ASN A 27 23.52 -7.75 -31.32
CA ASN A 27 22.33 -8.37 -30.74
C ASN A 27 22.52 -8.84 -29.28
N PRO A 28 23.63 -9.51 -28.88
CA PRO A 28 23.84 -9.91 -27.48
C PRO A 28 23.92 -8.72 -26.52
N GLN A 29 24.65 -7.66 -26.90
CA GLN A 29 24.81 -6.47 -26.07
C GLN A 29 23.49 -5.70 -25.93
N ILE A 30 22.79 -5.47 -27.05
CA ILE A 30 21.51 -4.75 -27.05
C ILE A 30 20.43 -5.55 -26.33
N LYS A 31 20.42 -6.89 -26.45
CA LYS A 31 19.53 -7.76 -25.67
C LYS A 31 19.66 -7.47 -24.17
N ASP A 32 20.88 -7.56 -23.63
CA ASP A 32 21.12 -7.40 -22.20
C ASP A 32 20.77 -5.99 -21.70
N GLN A 33 20.95 -4.96 -22.54
CA GLN A 33 20.55 -3.59 -22.22
C GLN A 33 19.04 -3.37 -22.31
N LEU A 34 18.36 -3.98 -23.29
CA LEU A 34 16.90 -3.92 -23.41
C LEU A 34 16.19 -4.65 -22.26
N GLU A 35 16.75 -5.76 -21.76
CA GLU A 35 16.24 -6.46 -20.57
C GLU A 35 16.34 -5.62 -19.28
N GLY A 36 17.13 -4.55 -19.28
CA GLY A 36 17.20 -3.59 -18.19
C GLY A 36 16.12 -2.49 -18.24
N LEU A 37 15.34 -2.40 -19.32
CA LEU A 37 14.26 -1.42 -19.46
C LEU A 37 13.03 -1.83 -18.66
N ALA A 38 12.35 -0.86 -18.06
CA ALA A 38 11.24 -1.14 -17.14
C ALA A 38 10.03 -1.79 -17.86
N ALA A 39 9.77 -1.37 -19.11
CA ALA A 39 8.71 -1.94 -19.93
C ALA A 39 9.02 -3.32 -20.52
N VAL A 40 10.24 -3.85 -20.37
CA VAL A 40 10.66 -5.10 -20.99
C VAL A 40 10.75 -6.20 -19.94
N HIS A 41 10.02 -7.30 -20.15
CA HIS A 41 10.09 -8.47 -19.27
C HIS A 41 11.20 -9.43 -19.67
N HIS A 42 11.37 -9.65 -20.98
CA HIS A 42 12.32 -10.62 -21.52
C HIS A 42 12.65 -10.30 -22.97
N VAL A 43 13.89 -10.59 -23.41
CA VAL A 43 14.29 -10.45 -24.81
C VAL A 43 14.92 -11.74 -25.31
N ASN A 44 14.40 -12.28 -26.41
CA ASN A 44 15.00 -13.43 -27.10
C ASN A 44 15.68 -13.00 -28.39
N ILE A 45 16.84 -13.60 -28.68
CA ILE A 45 17.43 -13.54 -30.03
C ILE A 45 16.84 -14.68 -30.85
N THR A 46 16.16 -14.33 -31.94
CA THR A 46 15.57 -15.29 -32.87
C THR A 46 16.36 -15.30 -34.16
N GLU A 47 16.85 -16.46 -34.59
CA GLU A 47 17.53 -16.62 -35.87
C GLU A 47 16.67 -17.45 -36.84
N LYS A 48 16.38 -16.89 -38.02
CA LYS A 48 15.61 -17.59 -39.05
C LYS A 48 16.12 -17.24 -40.45
N ARG A 49 16.63 -18.24 -41.17
CA ARG A 49 17.07 -18.14 -42.59
C ARG A 49 18.00 -16.93 -42.87
N GLY A 50 19.01 -16.74 -42.04
CA GLY A 50 20.02 -15.67 -42.21
C GLY A 50 19.56 -14.27 -41.79
N LYS A 51 18.39 -14.15 -41.13
CA LYS A 51 17.96 -12.93 -40.43
C LYS A 51 17.93 -13.21 -38.93
N SER A 52 18.45 -12.27 -38.14
CA SER A 52 18.45 -12.31 -36.68
C SER A 52 17.66 -11.12 -36.16
N ASP A 53 16.68 -11.36 -35.29
CA ASP A 53 15.84 -10.34 -34.67
C ASP A 53 15.80 -10.49 -33.15
N LEU A 54 15.68 -9.36 -32.45
CA LEU A 54 15.42 -9.30 -31.02
C LEU A 54 13.90 -9.28 -30.81
N THR A 55 13.38 -10.36 -30.25
CA THR A 55 11.98 -10.49 -29.85
C THR A 55 11.83 -9.96 -28.43
N VAL A 56 11.21 -8.79 -28.29
CA VAL A 56 11.04 -8.08 -27.02
C VAL A 56 9.64 -8.35 -26.48
N TYR A 57 9.57 -8.98 -25.31
CA TYR A 57 8.31 -9.27 -24.63
C TYR A 57 8.01 -8.18 -23.60
N PRO A 58 6.79 -7.62 -23.63
CA PRO A 58 6.40 -6.56 -22.72
C PRO A 58 6.29 -7.08 -21.29
N ASN A 59 6.67 -6.25 -20.34
CA ASN A 59 6.27 -6.40 -18.96
C ASN A 59 4.76 -6.21 -18.83
N LYS A 60 4.10 -7.04 -18.01
CA LYS A 60 2.64 -7.08 -17.88
C LYS A 60 2.03 -5.73 -17.48
N ALA A 61 2.84 -4.85 -16.87
CA ALA A 61 2.46 -3.50 -16.49
C ALA A 61 2.45 -2.49 -17.65
N TYR A 62 2.87 -2.89 -18.86
CA TYR A 62 3.07 -1.99 -20.00
C TYR A 62 2.37 -2.50 -21.26
N ASP A 63 1.77 -1.59 -22.03
CA ASP A 63 1.19 -1.90 -23.33
C ASP A 63 2.26 -1.94 -24.43
N ILE A 64 1.95 -2.56 -25.56
CA ILE A 64 2.92 -2.78 -26.63
C ILE A 64 3.42 -1.47 -27.28
N THR A 65 2.63 -0.40 -27.22
CA THR A 65 3.02 0.93 -27.70
C THR A 65 3.97 1.63 -26.74
N GLU A 66 3.74 1.56 -25.42
CA GLU A 66 4.70 2.00 -24.40
C GLU A 66 6.05 1.30 -24.53
N VAL A 67 6.03 -0.03 -24.68
CA VAL A 67 7.25 -0.82 -24.87
C VAL A 67 7.96 -0.38 -26.15
N ARG A 68 7.21 -0.09 -27.21
CA ARG A 68 7.77 0.37 -28.48
C ARG A 68 8.45 1.72 -28.33
N ASP A 69 7.83 2.65 -27.62
CA ASP A 69 8.33 4.01 -27.46
C ASP A 69 9.56 4.04 -26.52
N GLU A 70 9.59 3.23 -25.46
CA GLU A 70 10.77 3.08 -24.59
C GLU A 70 11.94 2.42 -25.33
N VAL A 71 11.68 1.33 -26.05
CA VAL A 71 12.69 0.66 -26.89
C VAL A 71 13.21 1.58 -28.00
N ALA A 72 12.33 2.35 -28.65
CA ALA A 72 12.73 3.33 -29.66
C ALA A 72 13.62 4.43 -29.05
N THR A 73 13.21 4.99 -27.90
CA THR A 73 13.98 6.02 -27.18
C THR A 73 15.38 5.52 -26.83
N PHE A 74 15.48 4.30 -26.30
CA PHE A 74 16.75 3.66 -25.98
C PHE A 74 17.64 3.51 -27.23
N LEU A 75 17.09 2.98 -28.32
CA LEU A 75 17.84 2.75 -29.56
C LEU A 75 18.24 4.07 -30.25
N ASP A 76 17.40 5.09 -30.20
CA ASP A 76 17.73 6.43 -30.69
C ASP A 76 18.86 7.06 -29.87
N GLY A 77 18.90 6.86 -28.56
CA GLY A 77 20.03 7.25 -27.71
C GLY A 77 21.30 6.47 -28.02
N TYR A 78 21.18 5.16 -28.24
CA TYR A 78 22.31 4.27 -28.53
C TYR A 78 22.97 4.60 -29.88
N PHE A 79 22.16 4.81 -30.92
CA PHE A 79 22.60 5.05 -32.30
C PHE A 79 22.65 6.54 -32.70
N GLY A 80 22.26 7.44 -31.80
CA GLY A 80 22.21 8.88 -32.02
C GLY A 80 23.59 9.56 -31.99
N PRO A 81 23.72 10.77 -32.55
CA PRO A 81 24.97 11.52 -32.55
C PRO A 81 25.31 11.99 -31.13
N GLY A 82 26.42 11.47 -30.56
CA GLY A 82 26.91 11.80 -29.22
C GLY A 82 26.91 10.64 -28.19
N SER A 83 26.64 9.40 -28.61
CA SER A 83 26.61 8.23 -27.73
C SER A 83 27.98 7.94 -27.11
N ALA A 84 28.13 8.22 -25.81
CA ALA A 84 29.29 7.84 -24.98
C ALA A 84 29.33 6.34 -24.63
N LEU A 85 28.50 5.51 -25.28
CA LEU A 85 28.43 4.06 -25.07
C LEU A 85 29.18 3.24 -26.14
N SER A 86 29.89 3.88 -27.08
CA SER A 86 30.73 3.19 -28.08
C SER A 86 32.20 3.04 -27.61
N SER A 87 32.46 2.24 -26.58
CA SER A 87 33.75 1.53 -26.44
C SER A 87 33.64 0.39 -25.42
N PRO A 88 34.24 -0.78 -25.69
CA PRO A 88 34.12 -1.94 -24.83
C PRO A 88 35.00 -1.77 -23.59
N ALA A 89 34.41 -1.89 -22.40
CA ALA A 89 35.16 -2.09 -21.17
C ALA A 89 35.82 -3.50 -21.18
N PRO A 90 36.98 -3.69 -20.53
CA PRO A 90 37.72 -4.95 -20.61
C PRO A 90 36.95 -6.08 -19.93
N VAL A 91 36.95 -7.24 -20.58
CA VAL A 91 36.40 -8.50 -20.08
C VAL A 91 37.10 -8.88 -18.77
N ALA A 92 36.37 -8.80 -17.65
CA ALA A 92 36.77 -9.43 -16.41
C ALA A 92 36.68 -10.96 -16.59
N GLY A 93 37.77 -11.66 -16.31
CA GLY A 93 37.88 -13.12 -16.48
C GLY A 93 36.87 -13.91 -15.64
N PRO A 94 36.73 -15.22 -15.92
CA PRO A 94 35.68 -16.05 -15.31
C PRO A 94 35.91 -16.16 -13.80
N ARG A 95 34.91 -15.71 -13.03
CA ARG A 95 34.82 -15.97 -11.60
C ARG A 95 34.60 -17.48 -11.41
N PRO A 96 35.34 -18.15 -10.51
CA PRO A 96 35.20 -19.59 -10.33
C PRO A 96 33.78 -19.91 -9.82
N THR A 97 33.16 -20.88 -10.47
CA THR A 97 31.91 -21.53 -10.05
C THR A 97 32.10 -22.12 -8.65
N PRO A 98 31.17 -21.88 -7.70
CA PRO A 98 31.14 -22.69 -6.49
C PRO A 98 30.77 -24.13 -6.88
N ALA A 99 31.57 -25.08 -6.42
CA ALA A 99 31.31 -26.51 -6.57
C ALA A 99 29.95 -26.90 -5.96
N PRO A 100 29.24 -27.89 -6.52
CA PRO A 100 27.99 -28.36 -5.96
C PRO A 100 28.26 -28.99 -4.59
N ALA A 101 27.68 -28.41 -3.53
CA ALA A 101 27.69 -29.00 -2.22
C ALA A 101 26.94 -30.34 -2.29
N ALA A 102 27.62 -31.40 -1.88
CA ALA A 102 27.11 -32.76 -1.84
C ALA A 102 25.80 -32.86 -1.06
N THR A 103 24.82 -33.54 -1.64
CA THR A 103 23.64 -34.06 -0.96
C THR A 103 24.07 -35.05 0.13
N PRO A 104 23.68 -34.89 1.40
CA PRO A 104 23.69 -36.00 2.33
C PRO A 104 22.47 -36.88 2.03
N ALA A 105 22.75 -38.17 1.86
CA ALA A 105 21.76 -39.23 1.74
C ALA A 105 20.76 -39.19 2.90
N GLY A 106 19.48 -39.45 2.58
CA GLY A 106 18.36 -39.32 3.49
C GLY A 106 18.38 -40.27 4.69
N ASP A 107 17.83 -39.76 5.78
CA ASP A 107 17.16 -40.56 6.81
C ASP A 107 15.69 -40.79 6.41
N PRO A 108 15.05 -41.90 6.82
CA PRO A 108 13.71 -42.27 6.39
C PRO A 108 12.69 -41.23 6.88
N ALA A 109 11.76 -40.86 5.99
CA ALA A 109 10.77 -39.81 6.20
C ALA A 109 10.00 -39.98 7.53
N VAL A 110 10.43 -39.21 8.53
CA VAL A 110 9.60 -38.82 9.68
C VAL A 110 8.46 -37.98 9.10
N PRO A 111 7.18 -38.22 9.45
CA PRO A 111 6.11 -37.34 9.00
C PRO A 111 6.45 -35.90 9.41
N ALA A 112 6.37 -34.97 8.46
CA ALA A 112 6.69 -33.57 8.71
C ALA A 112 5.71 -33.03 9.78
N HIS A 113 6.16 -32.98 11.03
CA HIS A 113 5.38 -32.41 12.12
C HIS A 113 5.31 -30.90 11.95
N LEU A 114 4.10 -30.34 12.00
CA LEU A 114 3.89 -28.88 12.07
C LEU A 114 4.71 -28.31 13.22
N THR A 115 5.49 -27.28 12.92
CA THR A 115 6.36 -26.60 13.88
C THR A 115 5.65 -25.36 14.40
N VAL A 116 5.46 -25.29 15.72
CA VAL A 116 4.72 -24.23 16.41
C VAL A 116 5.65 -23.46 17.33
N PHE A 117 5.73 -22.14 17.17
CA PHE A 117 6.44 -21.27 18.09
C PHE A 117 5.47 -20.62 19.08
N LEU A 118 5.80 -20.66 20.38
CA LEU A 118 5.04 -19.98 21.43
C LEU A 118 5.70 -18.63 21.74
N SER A 119 5.05 -17.54 21.33
CA SER A 119 5.44 -16.18 21.69
C SER A 119 4.71 -15.75 22.96
N TYR A 120 5.44 -15.57 24.05
CA TYR A 120 4.90 -15.16 25.36
C TYR A 120 5.84 -14.17 26.04
N SER A 121 5.31 -13.40 27.00
CA SER A 121 6.13 -12.49 27.78
C SER A 121 6.74 -13.21 28.99
N TRP A 122 8.04 -13.01 29.22
CA TRP A 122 8.66 -13.34 30.50
C TRP A 122 8.11 -12.39 31.56
N ASP A 123 7.02 -12.81 32.17
CA ASP A 123 6.41 -12.13 33.31
C ASP A 123 7.12 -12.62 34.58
N ASP A 124 7.25 -11.75 35.60
CA ASP A 124 7.60 -12.15 36.97
C ASP A 124 6.44 -12.92 37.66
N ASP A 125 5.60 -13.59 36.86
CA ASP A 125 4.43 -14.37 37.25
C ASP A 125 4.73 -15.87 36.98
N PRO A 126 5.20 -16.62 38.00
CA PRO A 126 5.51 -18.05 37.87
C PRO A 126 4.30 -18.89 37.44
N VAL A 127 3.07 -18.43 37.72
CA VAL A 127 1.84 -19.14 37.35
C VAL A 127 1.64 -19.05 35.84
N HIS A 128 1.90 -17.90 35.23
CA HIS A 128 1.86 -17.74 33.78
C HIS A 128 2.89 -18.64 33.08
N GLN A 129 4.13 -18.65 33.58
CA GLN A 129 5.21 -19.46 33.00
C GLN A 129 4.92 -20.97 33.09
N ALA A 130 4.41 -21.43 34.24
CA ALA A 130 4.02 -22.83 34.43
C ALA A 130 2.86 -23.23 33.49
N TRP A 131 1.91 -22.31 33.26
CA TRP A 131 0.81 -22.55 32.33
C TRP A 131 1.30 -22.66 30.88
N VAL A 132 2.18 -21.77 30.43
CA VAL A 132 2.76 -21.83 29.07
C VAL A 132 3.57 -23.11 28.87
N LEU A 133 4.31 -23.54 29.88
CA LEU A 133 5.01 -24.83 29.87
C LEU A 133 4.04 -26.00 29.73
N ALA A 134 2.98 -26.04 30.54
CA ALA A 134 1.98 -27.10 30.46
C ALA A 134 1.28 -27.15 29.08
N LEU A 135 0.99 -25.99 28.48
CA LEU A 135 0.47 -25.90 27.13
C LEU A 135 1.46 -26.45 26.09
N ALA A 136 2.74 -26.07 26.19
CA ALA A 136 3.79 -26.53 25.28
C ALA A 136 3.95 -28.06 25.33
N ASP A 137 4.04 -28.62 26.52
CA ASP A 137 4.17 -30.07 26.74
C ASP A 137 2.97 -30.82 26.19
N ARG A 138 1.77 -30.25 26.32
CA ARG A 138 0.54 -30.85 25.83
C ARG A 138 0.40 -30.77 24.31
N LEU A 139 0.77 -29.63 23.70
CA LEU A 139 0.83 -29.50 22.23
C LEU A 139 1.78 -30.53 21.63
N GLN A 140 2.92 -30.79 22.27
CA GLN A 140 3.88 -31.78 21.80
C GLN A 140 3.43 -33.22 22.05
N SER A 141 2.93 -33.54 23.26
CA SER A 141 2.56 -34.91 23.63
C SER A 141 1.22 -35.38 23.08
N GLN A 142 0.24 -34.49 22.94
CA GLN A 142 -1.13 -34.81 22.52
C GLN A 142 -1.54 -34.13 21.21
N GLY A 143 -0.85 -33.06 20.81
CA GLY A 143 -1.20 -32.26 19.64
C GLY A 143 -0.48 -32.64 18.34
N GLY A 144 0.53 -33.51 18.40
CA GLY A 144 1.27 -33.98 17.22
C GLY A 144 2.14 -32.92 16.54
N VAL A 145 2.44 -31.81 17.23
CA VAL A 145 3.22 -30.69 16.71
C VAL A 145 4.57 -30.55 17.40
N LYS A 146 5.59 -30.07 16.68
CA LYS A 146 6.89 -29.75 17.25
C LYS A 146 6.83 -28.34 17.84
N VAL A 147 7.00 -28.19 19.15
CA VAL A 147 6.98 -26.87 19.80
C VAL A 147 8.40 -26.29 19.88
N LEU A 148 8.61 -25.10 19.32
CA LEU A 148 9.80 -24.28 19.52
C LEU A 148 9.60 -23.40 20.75
N ARG A 149 10.51 -23.51 21.73
CA ARG A 149 10.47 -22.74 22.98
C ARG A 149 11.88 -22.39 23.44
N ASP A 150 12.02 -21.17 23.94
CA ASP A 150 13.26 -20.59 24.47
C ASP A 150 13.95 -21.47 25.53
N GLN A 151 13.21 -22.00 26.50
CA GLN A 151 13.74 -22.84 27.58
C GLN A 151 14.23 -24.24 27.12
N TYR A 152 13.89 -24.68 25.91
CA TYR A 152 14.36 -25.96 25.36
C TYR A 152 15.64 -25.82 24.52
N GLU A 153 15.90 -24.66 23.93
CA GLU A 153 16.95 -24.49 22.92
C GLU A 153 18.01 -23.42 23.24
N ILE A 154 17.73 -22.49 24.17
CA ILE A 154 18.69 -21.44 24.55
C ILE A 154 19.64 -21.96 25.63
N ARG A 155 20.90 -22.16 25.24
CA ARG A 155 22.02 -22.39 26.17
C ARG A 155 22.68 -21.06 26.54
N ALA A 156 23.31 -20.99 27.71
CA ALA A 156 24.06 -19.81 28.15
C ALA A 156 25.05 -19.31 27.06
N GLY A 157 25.00 -18.02 26.73
CA GLY A 157 25.86 -17.39 25.72
C GLY A 157 25.25 -17.23 24.32
N LYS A 158 24.02 -17.70 24.06
CA LYS A 158 23.29 -17.43 22.82
C LYS A 158 22.39 -16.19 22.93
N SER A 159 22.28 -15.43 21.84
CA SER A 159 21.38 -14.26 21.75
C SER A 159 19.92 -14.71 21.71
N ILE A 160 19.13 -14.26 22.70
CA ILE A 160 17.67 -14.50 22.78
C ILE A 160 16.99 -13.87 21.56
N THR A 161 17.44 -12.69 21.14
CA THR A 161 16.91 -11.96 19.98
C THR A 161 17.09 -12.76 18.68
N HIS A 162 18.26 -13.36 18.47
CA HIS A 162 18.53 -14.17 17.28
C HIS A 162 17.74 -15.49 17.26
N PHE A 163 17.49 -16.07 18.43
CA PHE A 163 16.63 -17.25 18.56
C PHE A 163 15.18 -16.92 18.22
N MET A 164 14.66 -15.77 18.67
CA MET A 164 13.31 -15.33 18.35
C MET A 164 13.15 -14.97 16.87
N GLU A 165 14.14 -14.31 16.26
CA GLU A 165 14.23 -14.07 14.80
C GLU A 165 14.07 -15.37 14.01
N THR A 166 14.91 -16.35 14.32
CA THR A 166 14.94 -17.61 13.59
C THR A 166 13.70 -18.46 13.85
N SER A 167 13.14 -18.43 15.06
CA SER A 167 11.96 -19.21 15.44
C SER A 167 10.66 -18.70 14.80
N VAL A 168 10.48 -17.38 14.67
CA VAL A 168 9.29 -16.78 14.01
C VAL A 168 9.28 -17.08 12.51
N VAL A 169 10.46 -17.10 11.87
CA VAL A 169 10.59 -17.43 10.45
C VAL A 169 10.45 -18.94 10.21
N ALA A 170 11.04 -19.77 11.08
CA ALA A 170 11.05 -21.23 10.90
C ALA A 170 9.75 -21.94 11.31
N ALA A 171 8.89 -21.31 12.11
CA ALA A 171 7.63 -21.91 12.55
C ALA A 171 6.52 -21.81 11.49
N ASP A 172 5.78 -22.90 11.34
CA ASP A 172 4.57 -22.96 10.51
C ASP A 172 3.42 -22.18 11.14
N LYS A 173 3.32 -22.23 12.48
CA LYS A 173 2.36 -21.45 13.28
C LYS A 173 3.05 -20.73 14.43
N VAL A 174 2.62 -19.52 14.72
CA VAL A 174 3.07 -18.70 15.84
C VAL A 174 1.89 -18.44 16.76
N VAL A 175 1.88 -19.06 17.94
CA VAL A 175 0.85 -18.85 18.94
C VAL A 175 1.31 -17.73 19.88
N MET A 176 0.55 -16.64 19.93
CA MET A 176 0.86 -15.48 20.76
C MET A 176 0.05 -15.52 22.05
N ILE A 177 0.71 -15.74 23.18
CA ILE A 177 0.06 -15.80 24.49
C ILE A 177 -0.06 -14.39 25.06
N MET A 178 -1.23 -13.80 24.89
CA MET A 178 -1.52 -12.42 25.23
C MET A 178 -1.90 -12.25 26.71
N THR A 179 -1.20 -11.33 27.37
CA THR A 179 -1.48 -10.81 28.72
C THR A 179 -1.41 -9.28 28.67
N PRO A 180 -1.88 -8.53 29.69
CA PRO A 180 -1.72 -7.08 29.71
C PRO A 180 -0.25 -6.65 29.66
N ASN A 181 0.65 -7.45 30.24
CA ASN A 181 2.09 -7.20 30.19
C ASN A 181 2.67 -7.47 28.79
N TYR A 182 2.19 -8.53 28.11
CA TYR A 182 2.53 -8.78 26.71
C TYR A 182 2.18 -7.58 25.84
N LYS A 183 0.98 -7.02 26.00
CA LYS A 183 0.55 -5.79 25.32
C LYS A 183 1.47 -4.61 25.66
N GLU A 184 1.74 -4.38 26.94
CA GLU A 184 2.57 -3.24 27.37
C GLU A 184 3.98 -3.33 26.78
N LYS A 185 4.60 -4.50 26.75
CA LYS A 185 5.91 -4.72 26.14
C LYS A 185 5.88 -4.60 24.61
N ALA A 186 4.79 -5.04 23.98
CA ALA A 186 4.61 -4.98 22.54
C ALA A 186 4.33 -3.55 22.02
N ASP A 187 3.51 -2.79 22.75
CA ASP A 187 3.13 -1.41 22.40
C ASP A 187 4.16 -0.38 22.94
N GLY A 188 4.83 -0.69 24.06
CA GLY A 188 5.83 0.13 24.75
C GLY A 188 7.20 0.09 24.09
N ARG A 189 7.34 0.76 22.94
CA ARG A 189 8.58 0.84 22.12
C ARG A 189 9.72 1.68 22.74
N LYS A 190 9.93 1.67 24.06
CA LYS A 190 11.00 2.45 24.73
C LYS A 190 12.16 1.55 25.17
N GLY A 191 13.37 1.88 24.72
CA GLY A 191 14.62 1.41 25.36
C GLY A 191 15.26 0.13 24.82
N GLY A 192 14.91 -0.34 23.61
CA GLY A 192 15.53 -1.54 23.01
C GLY A 192 14.91 -2.87 23.46
N VAL A 193 13.97 -2.85 24.40
CA VAL A 193 13.07 -3.97 24.70
C VAL A 193 11.84 -3.80 23.83
N GLY A 194 11.64 -4.67 22.84
CA GLY A 194 10.55 -4.52 21.85
C GLY A 194 10.91 -4.93 20.42
N PHE A 195 12.19 -5.15 20.12
CA PHE A 195 12.64 -5.55 18.78
C PHE A 195 11.92 -6.82 18.30
N GLU A 196 11.74 -7.80 19.19
CA GLU A 196 11.04 -9.05 18.91
C GLU A 196 9.58 -8.84 18.44
N TYR A 197 8.87 -7.91 19.08
CA TYR A 197 7.49 -7.57 18.70
C TYR A 197 7.43 -6.78 17.38
N SER A 198 8.46 -5.99 17.08
CA SER A 198 8.56 -5.30 15.78
C SER A 198 8.74 -6.29 14.64
N MET A 199 9.42 -7.41 14.87
CA MET A 199 9.55 -8.47 13.89
C MET A 199 8.31 -9.33 13.77
N ILE A 200 7.64 -9.67 14.88
CA ILE A 200 6.34 -10.36 14.81
C ILE A 200 5.34 -9.50 14.04
N SER A 201 5.35 -8.18 14.29
CA SER A 201 4.56 -7.23 13.51
C SER A 201 4.97 -7.24 12.03
N ALA A 202 6.27 -7.12 11.72
CA ALA A 202 6.76 -7.10 10.34
C ALA A 202 6.47 -8.41 9.59
N GLU A 203 6.69 -9.57 10.23
CA GLU A 203 6.38 -10.88 9.68
C GLU A 203 4.87 -11.06 9.53
N LEU A 204 4.04 -10.61 10.47
CA LEU A 204 2.58 -10.63 10.33
C LEU A 204 2.11 -9.80 9.13
N TYR A 205 2.71 -8.63 8.91
CA TYR A 205 2.44 -7.80 7.73
C TYR A 205 2.97 -8.44 6.43
N ALA A 206 4.15 -9.09 6.48
CA ALA A 206 4.78 -9.72 5.33
C ALA A 206 4.13 -11.06 4.94
N SER A 207 3.64 -11.83 5.91
CA SER A 207 2.93 -13.08 5.71
C SER A 207 1.46 -12.79 5.40
N GLN A 208 1.13 -12.61 4.12
CA GLN A 208 -0.26 -12.48 3.65
C GLN A 208 -1.09 -13.78 3.83
N VAL A 209 -0.51 -14.83 4.43
CA VAL A 209 -1.16 -16.10 4.72
C VAL A 209 -2.00 -15.95 5.99
N ALA A 210 -3.31 -15.83 5.82
CA ALA A 210 -4.26 -15.94 6.92
C ALA A 210 -4.00 -17.26 7.69
N GLY A 211 -3.72 -17.18 8.99
CA GLY A 211 -3.61 -18.35 9.87
C GLY A 211 -2.21 -18.74 10.35
N LYS A 212 -1.12 -18.04 9.99
CA LYS A 212 0.21 -18.28 10.63
C LYS A 212 0.21 -17.84 12.09
N PHE A 213 -0.29 -16.63 12.38
CA PHE A 213 -0.31 -16.07 13.73
C PHE A 213 -1.65 -16.33 14.41
N ILE A 214 -1.61 -16.98 15.58
CA ILE A 214 -2.79 -17.38 16.35
C ILE A 214 -2.77 -16.63 17.70
N PRO A 215 -3.56 -15.55 17.88
CA PRO A 215 -3.65 -14.85 19.15
C PRO A 215 -4.44 -15.65 20.19
N VAL A 216 -3.87 -15.86 21.38
CA VAL A 216 -4.51 -16.54 22.52
C VAL A 216 -4.54 -15.60 23.72
N ALA A 217 -5.73 -15.23 24.20
CA ALA A 217 -5.87 -14.41 25.39
C ALA A 217 -5.74 -15.29 26.65
N ARG A 218 -4.68 -15.08 27.44
CA ARG A 218 -4.47 -15.82 28.70
C ARG A 218 -4.89 -15.02 29.94
N LYS A 219 -4.76 -13.69 29.91
CA LYS A 219 -5.12 -12.82 31.04
C LYS A 219 -5.64 -11.48 30.53
N GLY A 220 -6.67 -10.94 31.18
CA GLY A 220 -7.30 -9.67 30.80
C GLY A 220 -8.27 -9.81 29.63
N LYS A 221 -9.06 -8.76 29.39
CA LYS A 221 -9.96 -8.71 28.22
C LYS A 221 -9.15 -8.51 26.93
N TYR A 222 -9.71 -8.87 25.78
CA TYR A 222 -9.02 -8.74 24.49
C TYR A 222 -8.39 -7.35 24.28
N LEU A 223 -9.13 -6.27 24.54
CA LEU A 223 -8.60 -4.89 24.39
C LEU A 223 -7.46 -4.56 25.37
N GLU A 224 -7.39 -5.23 26.51
CA GLU A 224 -6.41 -5.01 27.57
C GLU A 224 -5.13 -5.83 27.34
N CYS A 225 -5.20 -6.96 26.64
CA CYS A 225 -4.07 -7.87 26.41
C CYS A 225 -3.58 -7.94 24.96
N SER A 226 -4.36 -7.44 24.00
CA SER A 226 -3.98 -7.44 22.58
C SER A 226 -3.09 -6.24 22.24
N PRO A 227 -1.86 -6.46 21.72
CA PRO A 227 -1.06 -5.43 21.07
C PRO A 227 -1.79 -4.75 19.92
N THR A 228 -1.37 -3.53 19.60
CA THR A 228 -2.06 -2.70 18.60
C THR A 228 -1.94 -3.25 17.18
N PHE A 229 -0.84 -3.94 16.84
CA PHE A 229 -0.59 -4.48 15.50
C PHE A 229 -1.43 -5.72 15.13
N ILE A 230 -2.11 -6.37 16.10
CA ILE A 230 -2.95 -7.55 15.86
C ILE A 230 -4.44 -7.30 16.14
N LYS A 231 -4.86 -6.05 16.38
CA LYS A 231 -6.24 -5.72 16.82
C LYS A 231 -7.34 -6.24 15.87
N GLY A 232 -7.02 -6.51 14.60
CA GLY A 232 -7.94 -7.07 13.61
C GLY A 232 -7.99 -8.60 13.53
N LEU A 233 -7.15 -9.34 14.28
CA LEU A 233 -7.15 -10.80 14.28
C LEU A 233 -8.17 -11.36 15.29
N LYS A 234 -8.86 -12.44 14.92
CA LYS A 234 -9.68 -13.19 15.87
C LYS A 234 -8.75 -13.85 16.89
N SER A 235 -9.06 -13.68 18.18
CA SER A 235 -8.32 -14.34 19.27
C SER A 235 -9.12 -15.49 19.88
N LEU A 236 -8.39 -16.48 20.39
CA LEU A 236 -8.93 -17.55 21.20
C LEU A 236 -8.85 -17.16 22.69
N ASP A 237 -9.98 -17.11 23.37
CA ASP A 237 -10.03 -16.84 24.81
C ASP A 237 -9.71 -18.12 25.61
N MET A 238 -8.59 -18.09 26.34
CA MET A 238 -8.13 -19.14 27.27
C MET A 238 -7.88 -18.57 28.67
N THR A 239 -8.64 -17.53 29.07
CA THR A 239 -8.51 -16.89 30.38
C THR A 239 -9.05 -17.75 31.54
N SER A 240 -9.96 -18.69 31.25
CA SER A 240 -10.60 -19.58 32.23
C SER A 240 -9.98 -20.98 32.20
N ASP A 241 -9.37 -21.41 33.31
CA ASP A 241 -8.80 -22.76 33.44
C ASP A 241 -9.87 -23.86 33.43
N ALA A 242 -11.11 -23.54 33.80
CA ALA A 242 -12.24 -24.46 33.72
C ALA A 242 -12.60 -24.83 32.27
N GLU A 243 -12.28 -23.97 31.31
CA GLU A 243 -12.55 -24.17 29.88
C GLU A 243 -11.32 -24.68 29.10
N PHE A 244 -10.19 -24.89 29.80
CA PHE A 244 -8.90 -25.21 29.18
C PHE A 244 -8.99 -26.39 28.20
N GLU A 245 -9.68 -27.46 28.58
CA GLU A 245 -9.84 -28.66 27.73
C GLU A 245 -10.52 -28.35 26.39
N ALA A 246 -11.67 -27.66 26.44
CA ALA A 246 -12.43 -27.33 25.23
C ALA A 246 -11.63 -26.39 24.32
N LYS A 247 -10.98 -25.38 24.92
CA LYS A 247 -10.18 -24.40 24.21
C LYS A 247 -8.87 -24.95 23.69
N PHE A 248 -8.28 -25.94 24.35
CA PHE A 248 -7.10 -26.65 23.86
C PHE A 248 -7.40 -27.36 22.53
N TRP A 249 -8.55 -28.03 22.41
CA TRP A 249 -8.97 -28.65 21.15
C TRP A 249 -9.35 -27.64 20.07
N GLU A 250 -9.89 -26.47 20.44
CA GLU A 250 -10.13 -25.36 19.52
C GLU A 250 -8.80 -24.82 18.96
N LEU A 251 -7.81 -24.58 19.83
CA LEU A 251 -6.46 -24.16 19.44
C LEU A 251 -5.79 -25.18 18.51
N LEU A 252 -5.90 -26.48 18.82
CA LEU A 252 -5.35 -27.54 17.99
C LEU A 252 -5.91 -27.56 16.57
N ARG A 253 -7.22 -27.35 16.43
CA ARG A 253 -7.86 -27.23 15.11
C ARG A 253 -7.34 -26.05 14.31
N GLU A 254 -7.14 -24.91 14.96
CA GLU A 254 -6.55 -23.72 14.31
C GLU A 254 -5.08 -23.97 13.91
N ILE A 255 -4.32 -24.71 14.72
CA ILE A 255 -2.94 -25.09 14.40
C ILE A 255 -2.86 -26.03 13.20
N HIS A 256 -3.81 -26.94 13.05
CA HIS A 256 -3.88 -27.91 11.94
C HIS A 256 -4.69 -27.43 10.73
N ASP A 257 -5.21 -26.20 10.74
CA ASP A 257 -6.10 -25.65 9.72
C ASP A 257 -7.37 -26.50 9.47
N GLU A 258 -7.93 -27.09 10.54
CA GLU A 258 -9.13 -27.94 10.50
C GLU A 258 -10.35 -27.25 11.16
N PRO A 259 -11.04 -26.31 10.48
CA PRO A 259 -12.17 -25.58 11.06
C PRO A 259 -13.36 -26.50 11.36
N TYR A 260 -14.05 -26.23 12.47
CA TYR A 260 -15.20 -27.03 12.92
C TYR A 260 -16.38 -27.07 11.92
N VAL A 261 -16.47 -26.07 11.03
CA VAL A 261 -17.53 -25.96 10.01
C VAL A 261 -16.88 -25.62 8.66
N THR A 262 -16.94 -26.56 7.72
CA THR A 262 -16.53 -26.32 6.33
C THR A 262 -17.73 -25.85 5.49
N PRO A 263 -17.58 -24.85 4.61
CA PRO A 263 -18.67 -24.42 3.73
C PRO A 263 -19.12 -25.58 2.81
N PRO A 264 -20.43 -25.70 2.51
CA PRO A 264 -20.89 -26.67 1.54
C PRO A 264 -20.39 -26.32 0.13
N PRO A 265 -20.32 -27.29 -0.80
CA PRO A 265 -19.94 -27.02 -2.19
C PRO A 265 -20.82 -25.95 -2.85
N ILE A 266 -20.21 -25.10 -3.68
CA ILE A 266 -20.91 -24.02 -4.39
C ILE A 266 -21.86 -24.64 -5.44
N GLY A 267 -23.13 -24.23 -5.41
CA GLY A 267 -24.15 -24.65 -6.37
C GLY A 267 -24.04 -23.93 -7.73
N PRO A 268 -24.72 -24.42 -8.78
CA PRO A 268 -24.71 -23.80 -10.10
C PRO A 268 -25.35 -22.40 -10.09
N LYS A 269 -24.89 -21.52 -11.00
CA LYS A 269 -25.43 -20.16 -11.17
C LYS A 269 -26.94 -20.21 -11.45
N PRO A 270 -27.78 -19.50 -10.68
CA PRO A 270 -29.21 -19.41 -10.96
C PRO A 270 -29.48 -18.73 -12.32
N VAL A 271 -30.50 -19.21 -13.04
CA VAL A 271 -30.99 -18.55 -14.25
C VAL A 271 -31.93 -17.42 -13.84
N PHE A 272 -31.55 -16.18 -14.16
CA PHE A 272 -32.39 -15.00 -13.90
C PHE A 272 -33.23 -14.67 -15.14
N PRO A 273 -34.54 -14.37 -14.99
CA PRO A 273 -35.37 -13.97 -16.12
C PRO A 273 -34.90 -12.62 -16.68
N ILE A 274 -34.85 -12.53 -18.01
CA ILE A 274 -34.55 -11.30 -18.74
C ILE A 274 -35.69 -10.30 -18.48
N ARG A 275 -35.35 -9.13 -17.92
CA ARG A 275 -36.30 -8.04 -17.76
C ARG A 275 -36.54 -7.40 -19.12
N ILE A 276 -37.70 -7.63 -19.71
CA ILE A 276 -38.17 -6.89 -20.89
C ILE A 276 -38.49 -5.46 -20.43
N PRO A 277 -37.88 -4.41 -21.01
CA PRO A 277 -38.23 -3.04 -20.65
C PRO A 277 -39.69 -2.77 -21.03
N ALA A 278 -40.49 -2.33 -20.06
CA ALA A 278 -41.85 -1.89 -20.29
C ALA A 278 -41.83 -0.57 -21.08
N THR A 279 -42.41 -0.58 -22.27
CA THR A 279 -42.69 0.63 -23.06
C THR A 279 -43.80 1.44 -22.39
N GLY A 280 -43.43 2.43 -21.59
CA GLY A 280 -44.30 3.50 -21.11
C GLY A 280 -43.82 4.85 -21.64
N PRO A 281 -44.72 5.83 -21.88
CA PRO A 281 -44.33 7.10 -22.48
C PRO A 281 -43.49 7.93 -21.51
N ALA A 282 -42.42 8.53 -22.06
CA ALA A 282 -41.45 9.33 -21.34
C ALA A 282 -42.11 10.53 -20.64
N ALA A 283 -41.91 10.66 -19.33
CA ALA A 283 -42.19 11.88 -18.59
C ALA A 283 -41.04 12.87 -18.82
N VAL A 284 -41.39 14.05 -19.35
CA VAL A 284 -40.48 15.18 -19.55
C VAL A 284 -40.20 15.85 -18.19
N PRO A 285 -38.94 16.04 -17.77
CA PRO A 285 -38.65 16.81 -16.56
C PRO A 285 -38.84 18.32 -16.82
N PRO A 286 -39.28 19.10 -15.81
CA PRO A 286 -39.54 20.52 -15.97
C PRO A 286 -38.24 21.34 -16.05
N SER A 287 -38.22 22.27 -17.01
CA SER A 287 -37.21 23.29 -17.19
C SER A 287 -37.27 24.34 -16.07
N ALA A 288 -36.14 24.67 -15.46
CA ALA A 288 -35.97 25.80 -14.55
C ALA A 288 -34.94 26.81 -15.11
N PRO A 289 -35.03 28.10 -14.76
CA PRO A 289 -34.58 29.23 -15.59
C PRO A 289 -33.10 29.56 -15.43
N GLY A 290 -32.51 30.14 -16.48
CA GLY A 290 -31.10 30.49 -16.54
C GLY A 290 -30.70 31.85 -15.97
N LEU A 291 -29.43 31.95 -15.57
CA LEU A 291 -28.50 33.09 -15.54
C LEU A 291 -27.19 32.65 -14.83
N PRO A 292 -26.01 33.26 -15.06
CA PRO A 292 -25.38 33.73 -16.30
C PRO A 292 -24.14 32.87 -16.67
N ALA A 293 -23.61 33.10 -17.87
CA ALA A 293 -22.41 32.47 -18.40
C ALA A 293 -21.13 32.88 -17.64
N GLY A 294 -20.33 31.89 -17.23
CA GLY A 294 -18.99 32.14 -16.70
C GLY A 294 -18.44 31.08 -15.75
N ALA A 295 -18.54 29.79 -16.08
CA ALA A 295 -17.68 28.76 -15.52
C ALA A 295 -17.62 27.58 -16.47
N ALA A 296 -16.42 27.05 -16.73
CA ALA A 296 -16.22 25.81 -17.47
C ALA A 296 -17.06 24.68 -16.84
N PRO A 297 -17.56 23.70 -17.62
CA PRO A 297 -18.40 22.63 -17.09
C PRO A 297 -17.69 21.89 -15.95
N PRO A 298 -18.35 21.54 -14.84
CA PRO A 298 -17.72 20.77 -13.77
C PRO A 298 -17.34 19.41 -14.33
N ALA A 299 -16.04 19.11 -14.32
CA ALA A 299 -15.52 17.82 -14.71
C ALA A 299 -16.14 16.75 -13.77
N THR A 300 -16.81 15.76 -14.35
CA THR A 300 -17.45 14.63 -13.67
C THR A 300 -16.54 14.09 -12.55
N SER A 301 -17.08 13.92 -11.35
CA SER A 301 -16.39 13.31 -10.20
C SER A 301 -15.70 12.01 -10.61
N LEU A 302 -14.46 11.78 -10.14
CA LEU A 302 -13.73 10.53 -10.37
C LEU A 302 -14.28 9.40 -9.49
N VAL A 303 -14.75 9.73 -8.29
CA VAL A 303 -15.42 8.81 -7.36
C VAL A 303 -16.94 8.99 -7.50
N ASP A 304 -17.63 7.89 -7.80
CA ASP A 304 -19.11 7.86 -7.85
C ASP A 304 -19.67 7.60 -6.45
N ASP A 305 -19.84 8.68 -5.68
CA ASP A 305 -20.38 8.60 -4.33
C ASP A 305 -21.82 8.09 -4.29
N ALA A 306 -22.62 8.37 -5.33
CA ALA A 306 -24.00 7.92 -5.38
C ALA A 306 -24.08 6.40 -5.50
N ASP A 307 -23.29 5.79 -6.42
CA ASP A 307 -23.18 4.34 -6.53
C ASP A 307 -22.56 3.71 -5.28
N ASN A 308 -21.48 4.30 -4.74
CA ASN A 308 -20.81 3.77 -3.57
C ASN A 308 -21.69 3.82 -2.31
N MET A 309 -22.45 4.88 -2.09
CA MET A 309 -23.44 4.94 -1.01
C MET A 309 -24.55 3.91 -1.19
N ALA A 310 -25.04 3.69 -2.42
CA ALA A 310 -26.04 2.67 -2.72
C ALA A 310 -25.51 1.25 -2.45
N ARG A 311 -24.28 0.95 -2.86
CA ARG A 311 -23.62 -0.35 -2.68
C ARG A 311 -23.26 -0.64 -1.23
N SER A 312 -22.73 0.35 -0.51
CA SER A 312 -22.36 0.24 0.91
C SER A 312 -23.57 0.30 1.84
N ARG A 313 -24.71 0.85 1.36
CA ARG A 313 -25.89 1.20 2.18
C ARG A 313 -25.55 2.21 3.28
N MET A 314 -24.52 3.01 3.09
CA MET A 314 -24.10 4.03 4.04
C MET A 314 -24.79 5.36 3.78
N PRO A 315 -25.46 5.95 4.78
CA PRO A 315 -26.17 7.22 4.65
C PRO A 315 -25.27 8.46 4.75
N ALA A 316 -24.01 8.33 5.15
CA ALA A 316 -23.08 9.44 5.30
C ALA A 316 -21.92 9.34 4.30
N VAL A 317 -21.54 10.46 3.69
CA VAL A 317 -20.35 10.60 2.83
C VAL A 317 -19.62 11.91 3.13
N ALA A 318 -18.29 11.87 3.17
CA ALA A 318 -17.42 13.03 2.99
C ALA A 318 -16.49 12.77 1.81
N HIS A 319 -16.34 13.79 0.99
CA HIS A 319 -15.61 13.77 -0.25
C HIS A 319 -14.57 14.88 -0.23
N TRP A 320 -13.33 14.51 -0.50
CA TRP A 320 -12.21 15.41 -0.75
C TRP A 320 -11.86 15.38 -2.23
N SER A 321 -11.63 16.56 -2.82
CA SER A 321 -11.09 16.71 -4.16
C SER A 321 -9.87 17.62 -4.12
N PHE A 322 -8.78 17.16 -4.72
CA PHE A 322 -7.52 17.89 -4.86
C PHE A 322 -7.21 17.99 -6.36
N ASN A 323 -7.29 19.19 -6.92
CA ASN A 323 -6.87 19.47 -8.29
C ASN A 323 -5.51 20.18 -8.27
N ILE A 324 -4.46 19.47 -8.68
CA ILE A 324 -3.09 19.96 -8.68
C ILE A 324 -2.68 20.31 -10.11
N SER A 325 -2.63 21.59 -10.42
CA SER A 325 -2.20 22.14 -11.71
C SER A 325 -0.72 22.49 -11.69
N VAL A 326 0.09 21.79 -12.47
CA VAL A 326 1.56 21.94 -12.53
C VAL A 326 1.95 22.80 -13.73
N LYS A 327 1.77 24.12 -13.59
CA LYS A 327 1.98 25.13 -14.66
C LYS A 327 3.39 25.12 -15.25
N SER A 328 4.36 24.63 -14.48
CA SER A 328 5.80 24.54 -14.80
C SER A 328 6.19 23.32 -15.65
N MET A 329 5.27 22.37 -15.87
CA MET A 329 5.47 21.16 -16.67
C MET A 329 4.42 20.99 -17.80
N VAL A 330 3.65 22.04 -18.11
CA VAL A 330 2.57 21.99 -19.13
C VAL A 330 3.08 21.79 -20.56
N ASP A 331 4.36 22.08 -20.81
CA ASP A 331 5.03 21.85 -22.08
C ASP A 331 5.34 20.36 -22.32
N LEU A 332 5.45 19.56 -21.25
CA LEU A 332 5.70 18.12 -21.38
C LEU A 332 4.53 17.42 -22.08
N SER A 333 4.84 16.39 -22.86
CA SER A 333 3.81 15.45 -23.31
C SER A 333 3.17 14.76 -22.09
N LEU A 334 1.95 14.26 -22.23
CA LEU A 334 1.29 13.48 -21.19
C LEU A 334 2.18 12.35 -20.68
N SER A 335 2.79 11.58 -21.58
CA SER A 335 3.66 10.44 -21.23
C SER A 335 4.91 10.89 -20.46
N ASN A 336 5.50 12.04 -20.82
CA ASN A 336 6.64 12.58 -20.10
C ASN A 336 6.25 13.13 -18.74
N PHE A 337 5.10 13.81 -18.62
CA PHE A 337 4.58 14.27 -17.34
C PHE A 337 4.25 13.10 -16.41
N TYR A 338 3.58 12.07 -16.92
CA TYR A 338 3.35 10.83 -16.19
C TYR A 338 4.66 10.16 -15.77
N ARG A 339 5.67 10.11 -16.65
CA ARG A 339 6.97 9.53 -16.34
C ARG A 339 7.60 10.22 -15.13
N GLN A 340 7.57 11.55 -15.06
CA GLN A 340 8.08 12.30 -13.91
C GLN A 340 7.33 11.93 -12.61
N ILE A 341 6.03 11.67 -12.69
CA ILE A 341 5.26 11.21 -11.52
C ILE A 341 5.60 9.75 -11.18
N TYR A 342 5.79 8.88 -12.18
CA TYR A 342 6.04 7.45 -11.99
C TYR A 342 7.45 7.14 -11.49
N SER A 343 8.47 7.74 -12.09
CA SER A 343 9.89 7.50 -11.77
C SER A 343 10.24 7.92 -10.35
N HIS A 344 9.52 8.91 -9.82
CA HIS A 344 9.76 9.44 -8.48
C HIS A 344 8.77 8.94 -7.42
N ARG A 345 7.94 7.93 -7.72
CA ARG A 345 7.09 7.32 -6.70
C ARG A 345 7.94 6.77 -5.57
N ILE A 346 7.56 7.10 -4.35
CA ILE A 346 8.22 6.59 -3.16
C ILE A 346 7.78 5.14 -3.01
N SER A 347 8.72 4.20 -2.98
CA SER A 347 8.42 2.79 -2.76
C SER A 347 8.97 2.30 -1.43
N GLN A 348 8.21 1.45 -0.74
CA GLN A 348 8.65 0.75 0.47
C GLN A 348 8.77 -0.75 0.20
N GLU A 349 9.54 -1.44 1.03
CA GLU A 349 9.74 -2.89 0.97
C GLU A 349 10.18 -3.40 -0.42
N ALA A 350 11.20 -2.76 -0.99
CA ALA A 350 11.76 -3.12 -2.30
C ALA A 350 10.73 -3.09 -3.46
N GLY A 351 9.85 -2.08 -3.48
CA GLY A 351 8.91 -1.86 -4.59
C GLY A 351 7.53 -2.48 -4.41
N ARG A 352 7.24 -3.11 -3.26
CA ARG A 352 5.93 -3.76 -3.01
C ARG A 352 4.81 -2.76 -2.74
N TYR A 353 5.14 -1.63 -2.10
CA TYR A 353 4.19 -0.60 -1.73
C TYR A 353 4.63 0.74 -2.28
N TYR A 354 3.70 1.50 -2.84
CA TYR A 354 3.95 2.85 -3.33
C TYR A 354 3.24 3.86 -2.43
N LEU A 355 3.89 5.00 -2.21
CA LEU A 355 3.36 6.14 -1.50
C LEU A 355 3.25 7.31 -2.49
N PRO A 356 2.04 7.83 -2.75
CA PRO A 356 0.77 7.44 -2.15
C PRO A 356 0.23 6.09 -2.67
N LEU A 357 -0.54 5.38 -1.82
CA LEU A 357 -1.07 4.04 -2.11
C LEU A 357 -1.87 3.97 -3.42
N VAL A 358 -2.61 5.04 -3.75
CA VAL A 358 -3.41 5.12 -4.99
C VAL A 358 -2.54 4.97 -6.25
N LEU A 359 -1.25 5.32 -6.19
CA LEU A 359 -0.32 5.13 -7.31
C LEU A 359 0.31 3.73 -7.37
N ASN A 360 -0.17 2.77 -6.57
CA ASN A 360 0.24 1.37 -6.74
C ASN A 360 -0.31 0.83 -8.07
N ASP A 361 0.53 0.09 -8.81
CA ASP A 361 0.15 -0.49 -10.11
C ASP A 361 -1.04 -1.44 -10.01
N TYR A 362 -1.30 -2.04 -8.84
CA TYR A 362 -2.51 -2.81 -8.57
C TYR A 362 -3.81 -2.01 -8.80
N TYR A 363 -3.79 -0.69 -8.59
CA TYR A 363 -4.97 0.17 -8.71
C TYR A 363 -5.08 0.87 -10.07
N LYS A 364 -4.13 0.66 -10.98
CA LYS A 364 -4.11 1.28 -12.30
C LYS A 364 -5.22 0.69 -13.19
N LYS A 365 -6.12 1.55 -13.69
CA LYS A 365 -7.29 1.15 -14.52
C LYS A 365 -7.13 1.45 -16.00
N SER A 366 -6.35 2.47 -16.36
CA SER A 366 -6.14 2.89 -17.75
C SER A 366 -4.68 3.32 -17.95
N HIS A 367 -4.17 3.05 -19.16
CA HIS A 367 -2.77 3.29 -19.53
C HIS A 367 -2.61 4.44 -20.56
N HIS A 368 -3.66 4.87 -21.28
CA HIS A 368 -3.64 6.07 -22.17
C HIS A 368 -5.07 6.43 -22.65
N PRO A 369 -5.42 7.71 -22.93
CA PRO A 369 -4.66 8.97 -22.77
C PRO A 369 -4.81 9.58 -21.38
N ASP A 370 -5.44 8.87 -20.46
CA ASP A 370 -5.58 9.29 -19.08
C ASP A 370 -5.02 8.16 -18.23
N TRP A 371 -4.18 8.50 -17.25
CA TRP A 371 -3.67 7.51 -16.30
C TRP A 371 -4.57 7.54 -15.08
N ASP A 372 -5.57 6.66 -15.09
CA ASP A 372 -6.53 6.56 -14.01
C ASP A 372 -6.12 5.45 -13.04
N PHE A 373 -6.13 5.79 -11.76
CA PHE A 373 -5.94 4.89 -10.65
C PHE A 373 -7.19 4.92 -9.80
N VAL A 374 -7.71 3.76 -9.41
CA VAL A 374 -8.92 3.68 -8.61
C VAL A 374 -8.77 2.61 -7.55
N ILE A 375 -8.80 3.03 -6.29
CA ILE A 375 -9.06 2.16 -5.16
C ILE A 375 -10.58 2.03 -5.04
N PRO A 376 -11.15 0.86 -5.39
CA PRO A 376 -12.59 0.69 -5.32
C PRO A 376 -13.07 0.74 -3.87
N LEU A 377 -14.38 0.94 -3.71
CA LEU A 377 -15.07 0.88 -2.44
C LEU A 377 -14.62 -0.33 -1.62
N ASN A 378 -13.96 -0.06 -0.50
CA ASN A 378 -13.45 -1.04 0.45
C ASN A 378 -13.80 -0.60 1.87
N ASN A 379 -13.66 -1.48 2.87
CA ASN A 379 -14.01 -1.16 4.27
C ASN A 379 -12.81 -1.11 5.22
N GLY A 380 -11.58 -1.28 4.73
CA GLY A 380 -10.38 -1.31 5.57
C GLY A 380 -10.45 -2.25 6.79
N GLY A 381 -11.34 -3.25 6.80
CA GLY A 381 -11.59 -4.11 7.97
C GLY A 381 -12.41 -3.47 9.11
N ILE A 382 -13.00 -2.28 8.91
CA ILE A 382 -13.81 -1.58 9.90
C ILE A 382 -15.29 -1.76 9.59
N ALA A 383 -16.01 -2.40 10.50
CA ALA A 383 -17.47 -2.47 10.40
C ALA A 383 -18.04 -1.04 10.47
N ASN A 384 -18.88 -0.68 9.50
CA ASN A 384 -19.56 0.62 9.39
C ASN A 384 -18.74 1.81 8.88
N MET A 385 -17.55 1.57 8.31
CA MET A 385 -16.78 2.62 7.63
C MET A 385 -16.19 2.08 6.34
N PHE A 386 -16.45 2.75 5.22
CA PHE A 386 -15.93 2.39 3.91
C PHE A 386 -15.20 3.58 3.29
N GLU A 387 -14.31 3.31 2.35
CA GLU A 387 -13.51 4.31 1.65
C GLU A 387 -13.39 3.97 0.17
N ALA A 388 -13.22 5.00 -0.65
CA ALA A 388 -12.90 4.87 -2.06
C ALA A 388 -12.00 6.04 -2.46
N SER A 389 -11.09 5.83 -3.40
CA SER A 389 -10.27 6.91 -3.92
C SER A 389 -9.95 6.72 -5.39
N ALA A 390 -9.72 7.83 -6.07
CA ALA A 390 -9.36 7.83 -7.48
C ALA A 390 -8.35 8.93 -7.75
N LEU A 391 -7.38 8.65 -8.61
CA LEU A 391 -6.39 9.61 -9.06
C LEU A 391 -6.32 9.57 -10.58
N LYS A 392 -6.42 10.73 -11.21
CA LYS A 392 -6.31 10.89 -12.66
C LYS A 392 -5.17 11.83 -13.00
N ILE A 393 -4.23 11.36 -13.82
CA ILE A 393 -3.14 12.19 -14.35
C ILE A 393 -3.47 12.56 -15.79
N THR A 394 -3.54 13.86 -16.04
CA THR A 394 -3.66 14.44 -17.38
C THR A 394 -2.49 15.39 -17.62
N LYS A 395 -2.42 15.99 -18.81
CA LYS A 395 -1.30 16.86 -19.18
C LYS A 395 -1.19 18.07 -18.25
N GLY A 396 -0.15 18.07 -17.40
CA GLY A 396 0.14 19.16 -16.46
C GLY A 396 -0.87 19.27 -15.31
N ASN A 397 -1.70 18.25 -15.07
CA ASN A 397 -2.68 18.26 -14.00
C ASN A 397 -2.84 16.87 -13.37
N ILE A 398 -2.96 16.84 -12.04
CA ILE A 398 -3.27 15.65 -11.25
C ILE A 398 -4.55 15.95 -10.47
N ARG A 399 -5.60 15.17 -10.70
CA ARG A 399 -6.83 15.20 -9.90
C ARG A 399 -6.87 14.00 -8.98
N TYR A 400 -6.99 14.21 -7.69
CA TYR A 400 -7.12 13.16 -6.69
C TYR A 400 -8.41 13.37 -5.89
N GLU A 401 -9.21 12.32 -5.78
CA GLU A 401 -10.44 12.31 -5.00
C GLU A 401 -10.41 11.18 -3.96
N TYR A 402 -10.94 11.47 -2.78
CA TYR A 402 -11.03 10.53 -1.67
C TYR A 402 -12.36 10.70 -0.96
N SER A 403 -13.10 9.59 -0.84
CA SER A 403 -14.37 9.54 -0.15
C SER A 403 -14.34 8.57 1.01
N GLU A 404 -14.96 8.98 2.12
CA GLU A 404 -15.28 8.12 3.26
C GLU A 404 -16.79 8.01 3.42
N TYR A 405 -17.25 6.82 3.77
CA TYR A 405 -18.65 6.50 3.97
C TYR A 405 -18.85 5.93 5.38
N SER A 406 -19.97 6.26 6.01
CA SER A 406 -20.26 5.83 7.39
C SER A 406 -21.75 5.60 7.62
N THR A 407 -22.07 4.74 8.60
CA THR A 407 -23.45 4.58 9.11
C THR A 407 -23.84 5.61 10.17
N HIS A 408 -22.88 6.40 10.65
CA HIS A 408 -23.10 7.32 11.77
C HIS A 408 -23.71 8.65 11.30
N GLU A 409 -24.51 9.28 12.16
CA GLU A 409 -25.10 10.61 11.88
C GLU A 409 -24.06 11.73 11.84
N MET A 410 -22.98 11.58 12.62
CA MET A 410 -21.80 12.44 12.56
C MET A 410 -20.66 11.66 11.89
N MET A 411 -19.97 12.31 10.97
CA MET A 411 -18.82 11.72 10.31
C MET A 411 -17.55 12.08 11.04
N LEU A 412 -16.91 11.08 11.65
CA LEU A 412 -15.55 11.21 12.14
C LEU A 412 -14.57 11.05 10.97
N LEU A 413 -13.95 12.14 10.54
CA LEU A 413 -13.04 12.15 9.40
C LEU A 413 -11.70 11.48 9.74
N ARG A 414 -11.19 10.66 8.82
CA ARG A 414 -9.78 10.25 8.83
C ARG A 414 -9.02 11.09 7.82
N LEU A 415 -8.16 11.96 8.33
CA LEU A 415 -7.39 12.88 7.47
C LEU A 415 -6.11 12.24 6.92
N THR A 416 -5.69 11.09 7.44
CA THR A 416 -4.41 10.47 7.08
C THR A 416 -4.28 10.22 5.58
N ASP A 417 -5.20 9.47 4.96
CA ASP A 417 -5.09 9.13 3.55
C ASP A 417 -5.15 10.34 2.62
N PRO A 418 -6.14 11.26 2.73
CA PRO A 418 -6.20 12.40 1.82
C PRO A 418 -5.01 13.35 2.00
N PHE A 419 -4.56 13.60 3.22
CA PHE A 419 -3.52 14.59 3.50
C PHE A 419 -2.13 14.04 3.20
N MET A 420 -1.87 12.79 3.57
CA MET A 420 -0.59 12.14 3.24
C MET A 420 -0.48 11.90 1.73
N THR A 421 -1.58 11.60 1.05
CA THR A 421 -1.56 11.49 -0.42
C THR A 421 -1.16 12.80 -1.08
N LEU A 422 -1.75 13.93 -0.65
CA LEU A 422 -1.34 15.24 -1.14
C LEU A 422 0.15 15.50 -0.85
N LEU A 423 0.63 15.21 0.37
CA LEU A 423 2.04 15.37 0.72
C LEU A 423 2.95 14.60 -0.23
N TYR A 424 2.68 13.31 -0.44
CA TYR A 424 3.51 12.47 -1.30
C TYR A 424 3.48 12.94 -2.75
N LEU A 425 2.33 13.36 -3.28
CA LEU A 425 2.25 13.93 -4.62
C LEU A 425 3.12 15.19 -4.77
N LEU A 426 3.12 16.07 -3.76
CA LEU A 426 3.98 17.27 -3.78
C LEU A 426 5.48 16.91 -3.71
N LEU A 427 5.86 15.90 -2.94
CA LEU A 427 7.24 15.41 -2.89
C LEU A 427 7.68 14.75 -4.21
N ILE A 428 6.81 13.96 -4.84
CA ILE A 428 7.03 13.38 -6.17
C ILE A 428 7.25 14.51 -7.19
N LEU A 429 6.37 15.51 -7.18
CA LEU A 429 6.50 16.67 -8.08
C LEU A 429 7.79 17.43 -7.81
N LYS A 430 8.20 17.61 -6.55
CA LYS A 430 9.50 18.22 -6.22
C LYS A 430 10.65 17.46 -6.88
N ALA A 431 10.71 16.14 -6.73
CA ALA A 431 11.76 15.33 -7.30
C ALA A 431 11.82 15.45 -8.83
N GLY A 432 10.66 15.46 -9.51
CA GLY A 432 10.61 15.67 -10.97
C GLY A 432 11.06 17.07 -11.40
N HIS A 433 10.76 18.10 -10.60
CA HIS A 433 11.28 19.44 -10.87
C HIS A 433 12.81 19.52 -10.69
N ASP A 434 13.34 18.87 -9.66
CA ASP A 434 14.78 18.79 -9.40
C ASP A 434 15.49 18.07 -10.55
N GLU A 435 14.95 16.94 -11.04
CA GLU A 435 15.49 16.18 -12.19
C GLU A 435 15.52 17.04 -13.46
N LEU A 436 14.45 17.79 -13.72
CA LEU A 436 14.36 18.66 -14.90
C LEU A 436 15.12 19.99 -14.74
N GLY A 437 15.66 20.30 -13.56
CA GLY A 437 16.27 21.59 -13.26
C GLY A 437 15.30 22.78 -13.36
N ARG A 438 14.02 22.57 -13.01
CA ARG A 438 12.95 23.56 -13.12
C ARG A 438 12.49 24.03 -11.75
N GLN A 439 12.07 25.29 -11.65
CA GLN A 439 11.38 25.78 -10.46
C GLN A 439 9.89 25.39 -10.53
N PRO A 440 9.32 24.83 -9.45
CA PRO A 440 7.93 24.41 -9.45
C PRO A 440 6.99 25.60 -9.36
N THR A 441 6.04 25.66 -10.30
CA THR A 441 4.85 26.51 -10.23
C THR A 441 3.64 25.60 -10.19
N ILE A 442 3.07 25.43 -9.00
CA ILE A 442 1.97 24.50 -8.73
C ILE A 442 0.80 25.27 -8.11
N GLU A 443 -0.40 25.01 -8.60
CA GLU A 443 -1.65 25.52 -8.03
C GLU A 443 -2.50 24.34 -7.58
N ILE A 444 -3.02 24.39 -6.36
CA ILE A 444 -3.79 23.32 -5.75
C ILE A 444 -5.16 23.88 -5.39
N GLU A 445 -6.21 23.38 -6.02
CA GLU A 445 -7.59 23.60 -5.57
C GLU A 445 -8.00 22.43 -4.68
N ILE A 446 -8.49 22.75 -3.50
CA ILE A 446 -8.87 21.80 -2.46
C ILE A 446 -10.33 22.04 -2.15
N ASP A 447 -11.14 21.02 -2.39
CA ASP A 447 -12.57 21.05 -2.11
C ASP A 447 -12.93 19.92 -1.15
N PHE A 448 -13.82 20.25 -0.22
CA PHE A 448 -14.42 19.31 0.70
C PHE A 448 -15.93 19.44 0.68
N LYS A 449 -16.65 18.32 0.63
CA LYS A 449 -18.11 18.27 0.78
C LYS A 449 -18.54 17.06 1.60
N SER A 450 -19.54 17.24 2.45
CA SER A 450 -20.16 16.15 3.20
C SER A 450 -21.66 16.36 3.38
N ASN A 451 -22.41 15.26 3.40
CA ASN A 451 -23.86 15.29 3.66
C ASN A 451 -24.22 15.16 5.15
N ARG A 452 -23.22 15.01 6.03
CA ARG A 452 -23.36 14.94 7.50
C ARG A 452 -22.46 15.94 8.20
N LYS A 453 -22.76 16.24 9.47
CA LYS A 453 -21.84 17.00 10.35
C LYS A 453 -20.52 16.25 10.41
N THR A 454 -19.44 16.91 10.00
CA THR A 454 -18.10 16.34 10.01
C THR A 454 -17.31 16.81 11.20
N VAL A 455 -16.60 15.87 11.81
CA VAL A 455 -15.88 16.03 13.05
C VAL A 455 -14.52 15.38 12.89
N PHE A 456 -13.49 16.01 13.43
CA PHE A 456 -12.15 15.47 13.45
C PHE A 456 -11.49 15.78 14.80
N TYR A 457 -10.93 14.80 15.49
CA TYR A 457 -10.22 15.05 16.75
C TYR A 457 -8.78 15.43 16.46
N LEU A 458 -8.34 16.61 16.93
CA LEU A 458 -7.04 17.16 16.56
C LEU A 458 -5.86 16.26 16.97
N GLN A 459 -6.00 15.48 18.05
CA GLN A 459 -5.02 14.44 18.43
C GLN A 459 -4.79 13.34 17.37
N HIS A 460 -5.70 13.15 16.42
CA HIS A 460 -5.57 12.18 15.34
C HIS A 460 -5.05 12.79 14.04
N SER A 461 -4.48 14.00 14.14
CA SER A 461 -3.90 14.70 13.00
C SER A 461 -2.72 13.93 12.42
N PRO A 462 -2.70 13.66 11.10
CA PRO A 462 -1.50 13.12 10.45
C PRO A 462 -0.34 14.14 10.47
N ILE A 463 -0.65 15.43 10.64
CA ILE A 463 0.31 16.51 10.76
C ILE A 463 0.57 16.81 12.24
N PRO A 464 1.82 16.92 12.72
CA PRO A 464 2.09 17.23 14.12
C PRO A 464 1.39 18.51 14.60
N VAL A 465 0.69 18.41 15.72
CA VAL A 465 -0.03 19.52 16.39
C VAL A 465 0.55 19.77 17.76
N SER A 466 0.48 21.01 18.24
CA SER A 466 0.95 21.32 19.59
C SER A 466 0.13 20.56 20.63
N ARG A 467 0.81 19.94 21.61
CA ARG A 467 0.19 19.09 22.64
C ARG A 467 -0.89 19.81 23.46
N VAL A 468 -0.82 21.14 23.53
CA VAL A 468 -1.77 21.98 24.26
C VAL A 468 -3.18 21.90 23.64
N TYR A 469 -3.29 21.54 22.36
CA TYR A 469 -4.55 21.49 21.61
C TYR A 469 -5.10 20.07 21.40
N GLY A 470 -4.50 19.03 22.01
CA GLY A 470 -4.83 17.63 21.72
C GLY A 470 -6.29 17.23 21.95
N LEU A 471 -7.01 17.92 22.84
CA LEU A 471 -8.44 17.65 23.13
C LEU A 471 -9.42 18.45 22.26
N GLN A 472 -8.93 19.25 21.31
CA GLN A 472 -9.79 20.04 20.45
C GLN A 472 -10.50 19.19 19.39
N THR A 473 -11.75 19.57 19.14
CA THR A 473 -12.55 18.99 18.07
C THR A 473 -12.59 19.97 16.91
N MET A 474 -12.39 19.47 15.70
CA MET A 474 -12.42 20.24 14.47
C MET A 474 -13.69 19.92 13.70
N THR A 475 -14.30 20.92 13.09
CA THR A 475 -15.47 20.76 12.22
C THR A 475 -15.32 21.60 10.96
N ILE A 476 -15.91 21.20 9.85
CA ILE A 476 -15.97 22.04 8.65
C ILE A 476 -17.34 22.77 8.65
N PRO A 477 -17.36 24.11 8.73
CA PRO A 477 -18.62 24.86 8.77
C PRO A 477 -19.48 24.56 7.53
N GLY A 478 -20.77 24.29 7.74
CA GLY A 478 -21.68 23.98 6.64
C GLY A 478 -21.39 22.66 5.91
N ASN A 479 -20.40 21.87 6.36
CA ASN A 479 -19.94 20.64 5.72
C ASN A 479 -19.43 20.81 4.27
N GLU A 480 -19.03 22.04 3.92
CA GLU A 480 -18.48 22.37 2.62
C GLU A 480 -17.38 23.42 2.80
N ALA A 481 -16.23 23.21 2.16
CA ALA A 481 -15.15 24.17 2.18
C ALA A 481 -14.33 24.08 0.89
N SER A 482 -13.77 25.21 0.47
CA SER A 482 -12.88 25.30 -0.67
C SER A 482 -11.70 26.22 -0.37
N ARG A 483 -10.51 25.86 -0.85
CA ARG A 483 -9.26 26.62 -0.75
C ARG A 483 -8.46 26.46 -2.03
N THR A 484 -7.74 27.52 -2.39
CA THR A 484 -6.75 27.47 -3.48
C THR A 484 -5.41 27.91 -2.92
N VAL A 485 -4.38 27.08 -3.13
CA VAL A 485 -3.02 27.34 -2.67
C VAL A 485 -2.09 27.37 -3.87
N VAL A 486 -1.25 28.40 -3.97
CA VAL A 486 -0.24 28.52 -5.03
C VAL A 486 1.14 28.37 -4.41
N ILE A 487 1.94 27.49 -5.00
CA ILE A 487 3.28 27.14 -4.54
C ILE A 487 4.28 27.47 -5.64
N ALA A 488 5.26 28.31 -5.30
CA ALA A 488 6.36 28.71 -6.18
C ALA A 488 7.68 27.93 -5.92
N GLU A 489 7.72 27.14 -4.85
CA GLU A 489 8.83 26.27 -4.47
C GLU A 489 8.28 25.13 -3.62
N VAL A 490 8.74 23.89 -3.79
CA VAL A 490 8.34 22.78 -2.91
C VAL A 490 9.43 22.53 -1.87
N ASN A 491 9.28 23.14 -0.69
CA ASN A 491 10.18 22.99 0.44
C ASN A 491 9.38 22.85 1.75
N GLN A 492 10.07 22.72 2.87
CA GLN A 492 9.42 22.45 4.15
C GLN A 492 8.46 23.58 4.59
N ASN A 493 8.76 24.84 4.26
CA ASN A 493 7.91 25.97 4.61
C ASN A 493 6.67 26.01 3.72
N SER A 494 6.83 25.88 2.41
CA SER A 494 5.67 25.88 1.50
C SER A 494 4.75 24.68 1.70
N LEU A 495 5.30 23.51 2.04
CA LEU A 495 4.51 22.36 2.48
C LEU A 495 3.74 22.67 3.76
N MET A 496 4.36 23.35 4.73
CA MET A 496 3.69 23.78 5.96
C MET A 496 2.53 24.74 5.65
N ASP A 497 2.73 25.68 4.72
CA ASP A 497 1.70 26.65 4.33
C ASP A 497 0.50 25.95 3.68
N VAL A 498 0.72 24.96 2.81
CA VAL A 498 -0.35 24.13 2.23
C VAL A 498 -1.18 23.45 3.32
N PHE A 499 -0.52 22.82 4.30
CA PHE A 499 -1.24 22.19 5.39
C PHE A 499 -1.89 23.22 6.31
N GLY A 500 -1.27 24.39 6.52
CA GLY A 500 -1.88 25.51 7.22
C GLY A 500 -3.22 25.90 6.61
N GLU A 501 -3.27 26.06 5.28
CA GLU A 501 -4.50 26.37 4.53
C GLU A 501 -5.54 25.24 4.62
N LEU A 502 -5.12 23.98 4.57
CA LEU A 502 -5.99 22.82 4.80
C LEU A 502 -6.63 22.85 6.19
N TYR A 503 -5.83 23.05 7.24
CA TYR A 503 -6.34 23.11 8.61
C TYR A 503 -7.19 24.37 8.84
N ALA A 504 -6.95 25.46 8.11
CA ALA A 504 -7.78 26.66 8.12
C ALA A 504 -9.18 26.48 7.49
N MET A 505 -9.45 25.35 6.83
CA MET A 505 -10.80 24.98 6.40
C MET A 505 -11.68 24.54 7.57
N PHE A 506 -11.07 24.13 8.68
CA PHE A 506 -11.76 23.67 9.86
C PHE A 506 -11.93 24.79 10.89
N MET A 507 -13.05 24.80 11.59
CA MET A 507 -13.24 25.54 12.84
C MET A 507 -13.00 24.63 14.04
N ALA A 508 -12.34 25.20 15.05
CA ALA A 508 -12.14 24.57 16.35
C ALA A 508 -13.39 24.70 17.22
N GLU A 509 -13.94 23.57 17.67
CA GLU A 509 -14.91 23.49 18.76
C GLU A 509 -14.17 22.99 20.01
N ASN A 510 -14.11 23.83 21.05
CA ASN A 510 -13.40 23.51 22.28
C ASN A 510 -14.35 23.62 23.50
N PRO A 511 -15.08 22.54 23.85
CA PRO A 511 -16.02 22.59 24.96
C PRO A 511 -15.36 22.72 26.34
N GLY A 512 -14.02 22.64 26.46
CA GLY A 512 -13.30 22.60 27.74
C GLY A 512 -12.02 23.42 27.85
N SER A 513 -11.66 24.26 26.87
CA SER A 513 -10.44 25.11 26.95
C SER A 513 -10.67 26.54 26.47
N ASN A 514 -9.96 27.46 27.09
CA ASN A 514 -10.06 28.91 26.88
C ASN A 514 -9.22 29.44 25.71
N LEU A 515 -8.58 28.58 24.91
CA LEU A 515 -7.71 29.00 23.81
C LEU A 515 -8.52 29.20 22.53
N PRO A 516 -8.60 30.43 21.97
CA PRO A 516 -9.48 30.75 20.85
C PRO A 516 -8.85 30.43 19.48
N TYR A 517 -7.74 29.69 19.43
CA TYR A 517 -7.01 29.37 18.22
C TYR A 517 -6.33 27.99 18.32
N ILE A 518 -5.89 27.49 17.18
CA ILE A 518 -5.08 26.28 17.03
C ILE A 518 -3.74 26.66 16.44
N GLU A 519 -2.71 25.96 16.88
CA GLU A 519 -1.38 26.05 16.29
C GLU A 519 -0.87 24.66 15.94
N LEU A 520 -0.53 24.47 14.67
CA LEU A 520 0.22 23.30 14.22
C LEU A 520 1.63 23.34 14.82
N ASP A 521 2.20 22.20 15.18
CA ASP A 521 3.57 22.15 15.72
C ASP A 521 4.57 22.28 14.57
N ARG A 522 4.91 23.52 14.23
CA ARG A 522 5.84 23.85 13.15
C ARG A 522 7.17 23.12 13.31
N THR A 523 7.70 23.03 14.52
CA THR A 523 9.01 22.41 14.75
C THR A 523 8.95 20.91 14.49
N ALA A 524 7.93 20.24 15.02
CA ALA A 524 7.73 18.81 14.81
C ALA A 524 7.41 18.49 13.34
N PHE A 525 6.60 19.33 12.68
CA PHE A 525 6.29 19.16 11.25
C PHE A 525 7.55 19.27 10.38
N LEU A 526 8.32 20.35 10.52
CA LEU A 526 9.56 20.54 9.74
C LEU A 526 10.54 19.38 9.96
N LYS A 527 10.62 18.86 11.19
CA LYS A 527 11.43 17.68 11.50
C LYS A 527 10.92 16.43 10.78
N ALA A 528 9.62 16.15 10.85
CA ALA A 528 9.00 15.01 10.19
C ALA A 528 9.18 15.05 8.67
N ILE A 529 8.97 16.21 8.05
CA ILE A 529 9.20 16.40 6.60
C ILE A 529 10.68 16.25 6.25
N LYS A 530 11.60 16.74 7.08
CA LYS A 530 13.03 16.55 6.87
C LYS A 530 13.40 15.06 6.85
N GLU A 531 12.91 14.30 7.82
CA GLU A 531 13.12 12.86 7.89
C GLU A 531 12.53 12.15 6.66
N LEU A 532 11.35 12.55 6.22
CA LEU A 532 10.68 11.98 5.06
C LEU A 532 11.40 12.29 3.73
N ILE A 533 11.95 13.51 3.57
CA ILE A 533 12.74 13.89 2.38
C ILE A 533 14.11 13.19 2.36
N SER A 534 14.64 12.84 3.53
CA SER A 534 15.95 12.19 3.64
C SER A 534 15.94 10.67 3.43
N GLN A 535 14.77 10.06 3.55
CA GLN A 535 14.50 8.65 3.25
C GLN A 535 14.21 8.50 1.76
#